data_AF-A0A5K1GHE5-F1
#
_entry.id   AF-A0A5K1GHE5-F1
#
_cell.length_a   1.000
_cell.length_b   1.000
_cell.length_c   1.000
_cell.angle_alpha   90.00
_cell.angle_beta   90.00
_cell.angle_gamma   90.00
#
_symmetry.space_group_name_H-M   'P 1'
#
loop_
_entity.id
_entity.type
_entity.pdbx_description
1 polymer ?
#
loop_
_entity_poly.entity_id
_entity_poly.type
_entity_poly.pdbx_seq_one_letter_code
_entity_poly.pdbx_strand_id
1 'polypeptide(L)' 'GGWHRKPAGYDPCLDVYTEVYFNRPDVQEALHANVTGSISRPWSLC' A
#
# COMPACT_ATOMS: atom_id res chain seq x y z
N GLY A 1 0.87 -12.70 -28.36
CA GLY A 1 2.12 -12.15 -27.82
C GLY A 1 1.88 -11.65 -26.41
N GLY A 2 2.81 -11.91 -25.48
CA GLY A 2 2.92 -11.15 -24.23
C GLY A 2 2.35 -11.78 -22.96
N TRP A 3 2.66 -13.05 -22.64
CA TRP A 3 2.33 -13.66 -21.33
C TRP A 3 3.59 -14.07 -20.53
N HIS A 4 4.71 -13.39 -20.72
CA HIS A 4 5.85 -13.50 -19.82
C HIS A 4 5.78 -12.42 -18.73
N ARG A 5 4.77 -12.52 -17.85
CA ARG A 5 4.87 -11.88 -16.54
C ARG A 5 5.86 -12.70 -15.73
N LYS A 6 7.13 -12.29 -15.74
CA LYS A 6 8.07 -12.77 -14.73
C LYS A 6 7.44 -12.52 -13.35
N PRO A 7 7.49 -13.47 -12.40
CA PRO A 7 7.14 -13.17 -11.04
C PRO A 7 7.97 -11.96 -10.61
N ALA A 8 7.34 -10.97 -9.97
CA ALA A 8 8.11 -10.02 -9.19
C ALA A 8 8.96 -10.87 -8.23
N GLY A 9 10.28 -10.77 -8.31
CA GLY A 9 11.19 -11.53 -7.46
C GLY A 9 10.97 -11.16 -5.98
N TYR A 10 11.65 -11.87 -5.08
CA TYR A 10 11.66 -11.48 -3.68
C TYR A 10 12.28 -10.09 -3.54
N ASP A 11 11.51 -9.15 -3.01
CA ASP A 11 11.95 -7.80 -2.64
C ASP A 11 11.82 -7.65 -1.13
N PRO A 12 12.94 -7.61 -0.38
CA PRO A 12 12.92 -7.47 1.07
C PRO A 12 12.42 -6.10 1.53
N CYS A 13 12.31 -5.10 0.64
CA CYS A 13 11.84 -3.75 0.96
C CYS A 13 10.35 -3.54 0.62
N LEU A 14 9.64 -4.60 0.24
CA LEU A 14 8.23 -4.52 -0.16
C LEU A 14 7.34 -3.97 0.96
N ASP A 15 7.66 -4.28 2.21
CA ASP A 15 7.00 -3.76 3.40
C ASP A 15 7.06 -2.21 3.46
N VAL A 16 8.22 -1.62 3.22
CA VAL A 16 8.41 -0.16 3.20
C VAL A 16 7.53 0.48 2.12
N TYR A 17 7.54 -0.07 0.90
CA TYR A 17 6.70 0.47 -0.18
C TYR A 17 5.22 0.32 0.12
N THR A 18 4.84 -0.78 0.78
CA THR A 18 3.47 -1.07 1.19
C THR A 18 2.98 -0.04 2.21
N GLU A 19 3.79 0.24 3.24
CA GLU A 19 3.46 1.25 4.25
C GLU A 19 3.35 2.66 3.64
N VAL A 20 4.27 3.05 2.75
CA VAL A 20 4.18 4.34 2.06
C VAL A 20 2.90 4.42 1.22
N TYR A 21 2.56 3.36 0.49
CA TYR A 21 1.39 3.34 -0.37
C TYR A 21 0.08 3.48 0.42
N PHE A 22 -0.10 2.69 1.49
CA PHE A 22 -1.34 2.69 2.27
C PHE A 22 -1.50 3.92 3.18
N ASN A 23 -0.43 4.69 3.43
CA ASN A 23 -0.51 5.97 4.15
C ASN A 23 -0.83 7.16 3.25
N ARG A 24 -0.96 6.98 1.93
CA ARG A 24 -1.36 8.09 1.05
C ARG A 24 -2.86 8.41 1.21
N PRO A 25 -3.24 9.70 1.30
CA PRO A 25 -4.65 10.09 1.45
C PRO A 25 -5.56 9.60 0.32
N ASP A 26 -5.08 9.65 -0.92
CA ASP A 26 -5.85 9.22 -2.10
C ASP A 26 -6.09 7.71 -2.13
N VAL A 27 -5.10 6.93 -1.70
CA VAL A 27 -5.24 5.47 -1.52
C VAL A 27 -6.21 5.16 -0.38
N GLN A 28 -6.11 5.88 0.74
CA GLN A 28 -7.03 5.71 1.87
C GLN A 28 -8.49 6.03 1.46
N GLU A 29 -8.71 7.12 0.74
CA GLU A 29 -10.03 7.49 0.22
C GLU A 29 -10.58 6.43 -0.75
N ALA A 30 -9.77 5.97 -1.71
CA ALA A 30 -10.16 4.94 -2.67
C ALA A 30 -10.53 3.60 -2.02
N LEU A 31 -9.95 3.31 -0.85
CA LEU A 31 -10.23 2.10 -0.07
C LEU A 31 -11.30 2.30 1.01
N HIS A 32 -11.87 3.50 1.11
CA HIS A 32 -12.78 3.90 2.18
C HIS A 32 -12.17 3.73 3.60
N ALA A 33 -10.85 3.87 3.71
CA ALA A 33 -10.11 3.88 4.97
C ALA A 33 -9.82 5.33 5.38
N ASN A 34 -9.87 5.63 6.67
CA ASN A 34 -9.51 6.95 7.23
C ASN A 34 -10.08 8.19 6.48
N VAL A 35 -11.23 8.07 5.82
CA VAL A 35 -11.81 9.13 4.96
C VAL A 35 -12.08 10.41 5.73
N THR A 36 -12.46 10.27 7.00
CA THR A 36 -12.74 11.40 7.91
C THR A 36 -11.50 11.85 8.70
N GLY A 37 -10.34 11.24 8.49
CA GLY A 37 -9.13 11.51 9.28
C GLY A 37 -9.23 11.09 10.74
N SER A 38 -10.19 10.23 11.09
CA SER A 38 -10.43 9.82 12.48
C SER A 38 -9.42 8.80 13.02
N ILE A 39 -8.59 8.22 12.15
CA ILE A 39 -7.49 7.34 12.54
C ILE A 39 -6.24 8.21 12.75
N SER A 40 -5.85 8.38 14.01
CA SER A 40 -4.73 9.26 14.39
C SER A 40 -3.34 8.67 14.16
N ARG A 41 -3.25 7.38 13.86
CA ARG A 41 -1.99 6.67 13.63
C ARG A 41 -1.85 6.31 12.15
N PRO A 42 -0.61 6.26 11.63
CA PRO A 42 -0.38 5.72 10.30
C PRO A 42 -0.78 4.25 10.22
N TRP A 43 -1.08 3.81 9.01
CA TRP A 43 -1.19 2.40 8.68
C TRP A 43 0.18 1.73 8.78
N SER A 44 0.25 0.54 9.36
CA SER A 44 1.44 -0.31 9.46
C SER A 44 1.08 -1.74 9.08
N LEU A 45 2.08 -2.54 8.71
CA LEU A 45 1.87 -3.95 8.36
C LEU A 45 1.41 -4.79 9.56
N CYS A 46 1.86 -4.42 10.77
CA CYS A 46 1.56 -5.06 12.06
C CYS A 46 1.19 -4.01 13.11
#